data_AF-A0A2E2LBS2-F1
#
_entry.id   AF-A0A2E2LBS2-F1
#
_cell.length_a   1.000
_cell.length_b   1.000
_cell.length_c   1.000
_cell.angle_alpha   90.00
_cell.angle_beta   90.00
_cell.angle_gamma   90.00
#
_symmetry.space_group_name_H-M   'P 1'
#
loop_
_entity.id
_entity.type
_entity.pdbx_description
1 polymer ?
#
loop_
_entity_poly.entity_id
_entity_poly.type
_entity_poly.pdbx_seq_one_letter_code
_entity_poly.pdbx_strand_id
1 'polypeptide(L)'
;MEQPTYLRRLLNQKVLLIIGFVVAVAAGLLAGFTVEDGQIQPRADRSYMASSTVLLTSPQPDYFQVEIPGETTALPQSDDPEAQEVVVQDPTPINLSDSAIILAYMASSDEVAAEVAARTGDFEDGEGISAVRRTTQPAGDEQFGGRLTLPIIDIVGVATSAERAEEIAAVATTVFGEMVLAQQEEWGVAEDIRLSLDELNAPVAGDPEGGNPAIPVVVVTVGVFLLFVALALIIEAVRDRRRRRTGSDEDDVNDDAGADDEDDVPHEHADEVPEPVEERQKELVGAGSAEAEAAPRSRRRRSAHDDFDELLNRDDAASRA
;
A
#
# COMPACT_ATOMS: atom_id res chain seq x y z
N MET A 1 38.03 24.03 -22.58
CA MET A 1 37.32 22.79 -22.25
C MET A 1 37.07 22.05 -23.55
N GLU A 2 37.82 20.98 -23.81
CA GLU A 2 37.60 20.13 -24.99
C GLU A 2 36.24 19.45 -24.87
N GLN A 3 35.34 19.76 -25.80
CA GLN A 3 34.06 19.07 -25.89
C GLN A 3 34.33 17.60 -26.25
N PRO A 4 33.81 16.63 -25.48
CA PRO A 4 33.99 15.21 -25.77
C PRO A 4 33.56 14.91 -27.21
N THR A 5 34.34 14.09 -27.93
CA THR A 5 34.15 13.77 -29.36
C THR A 5 32.75 13.23 -29.65
N TYR A 6 32.12 12.56 -28.67
CA TYR A 6 30.75 12.05 -28.73
C TYR A 6 29.68 13.16 -28.81
N LEU A 7 29.86 14.27 -28.09
CA LEU A 7 28.94 15.42 -28.12
C LEU A 7 28.99 16.14 -29.47
N ARG A 8 30.18 16.27 -30.08
CA ARG A 8 30.33 16.85 -31.43
C ARG A 8 29.63 16.01 -32.50
N ARG A 9 29.74 14.69 -32.41
CA ARG A 9 29.05 13.75 -33.30
C ARG A 9 27.52 13.86 -33.19
N LEU A 10 27.01 13.97 -31.96
CA LEU A 10 25.58 14.14 -31.72
C LEU A 10 25.06 15.50 -32.26
N LEU A 11 25.83 16.57 -32.03
CA LEU A 11 25.50 17.93 -32.48
C LEU A 11 25.53 18.12 -34.00
N ASN A 12 26.19 17.23 -34.76
CA ASN A 12 26.11 17.24 -36.23
C ASN A 12 24.79 16.65 -36.74
N GLN A 13 24.06 15.89 -35.93
CA GLN A 13 22.80 15.24 -36.29
C GLN A 13 21.58 15.87 -35.59
N LYS A 14 21.60 17.20 -35.44
CA LYS A 14 20.50 17.97 -34.82
C LYS A 14 19.12 17.63 -35.37
N VAL A 15 19.00 17.44 -36.70
CA VAL A 15 17.73 17.10 -37.34
C VAL A 15 17.21 15.75 -36.86
N LEU A 16 18.09 14.74 -36.75
CA LEU A 16 17.70 13.40 -36.29
C LEU A 16 17.34 13.39 -34.81
N LEU A 17 18.04 14.16 -33.97
CA LEU A 17 17.70 14.33 -32.56
C LEU A 17 16.37 15.06 -32.36
N ILE A 18 16.09 16.12 -33.15
CA ILE A 18 14.83 16.86 -33.08
C ILE A 18 13.67 15.95 -33.48
N ILE A 19 13.82 15.22 -34.59
CA ILE A 19 12.79 14.25 -35.04
C ILE A 19 12.61 13.16 -33.97
N GLY A 20 13.71 12.60 -33.45
CA GLY A 20 13.67 11.58 -32.40
C GLY A 20 13.00 12.08 -31.12
N PHE A 21 13.24 13.33 -30.73
CA PHE A 21 12.58 13.96 -29.59
C PHE A 21 11.08 14.12 -29.82
N VAL A 22 10.65 14.62 -30.99
CA VAL A 22 9.23 14.76 -31.33
C VAL A 22 8.53 13.40 -31.32
N VAL A 23 9.15 12.37 -31.92
CA VAL A 23 8.62 11.01 -31.92
C VAL A 23 8.56 10.42 -30.51
N ALA A 24 9.59 10.66 -29.69
CA ALA A 24 9.62 10.19 -28.30
C ALA A 24 8.52 10.82 -27.45
N VAL A 25 8.30 12.13 -27.57
CA VAL A 25 7.20 12.83 -26.88
C VAL A 25 5.85 12.30 -27.34
N ALA A 26 5.64 12.12 -28.64
CA ALA A 26 4.41 11.56 -29.18
C ALA A 26 4.16 10.12 -28.68
N ALA A 27 5.19 9.27 -28.67
CA ALA A 27 5.11 7.91 -28.16
C ALA A 27 4.85 7.86 -26.65
N GLY A 28 5.47 8.75 -25.88
CA GLY A 28 5.22 8.88 -24.44
C GLY A 28 3.78 9.30 -24.15
N LEU A 29 3.26 10.29 -24.88
CA LEU A 29 1.86 10.69 -24.76
C LEU A 29 0.90 9.54 -25.09
N LEU A 30 1.14 8.80 -26.17
CA LEU A 30 0.34 7.62 -26.53
C LEU A 30 0.47 6.46 -25.52
N ALA A 31 1.56 6.40 -24.76
CA ALA A 31 1.74 5.39 -23.71
C ALA A 31 0.95 5.73 -22.44
N GLY A 32 0.88 7.01 -22.07
CA GLY A 32 0.18 7.46 -20.85
C GLY A 32 -1.30 7.83 -21.05
N PHE A 33 -1.72 8.09 -22.28
CA PHE A 33 -3.07 8.56 -22.58
C PHE A 33 -3.69 7.75 -23.71
N THR A 34 -4.97 7.42 -23.55
CA THR A 34 -5.81 6.86 -24.61
C THR A 34 -6.68 7.96 -25.20
N VAL A 35 -7.10 7.79 -26.46
CA VAL A 35 -8.06 8.69 -27.10
C VAL A 35 -9.37 7.94 -27.19
N GLU A 36 -10.29 8.27 -26.31
CA GLU A 36 -11.66 7.75 -26.29
C GLU A 36 -12.61 8.90 -26.61
N ASP A 37 -13.50 8.69 -27.59
CA ASP A 37 -14.51 9.66 -28.03
C ASP A 37 -13.99 11.07 -28.34
N GLY A 38 -12.75 11.16 -28.85
CA GLY A 38 -12.10 12.42 -29.22
C GLY A 38 -11.54 13.22 -28.04
N GLN A 39 -11.55 12.67 -26.83
CA GLN A 39 -10.94 13.25 -25.63
C GLN A 39 -9.71 12.45 -25.21
N ILE A 40 -8.69 13.16 -24.70
CA ILE A 40 -7.46 12.54 -24.19
C ILE A 40 -7.73 12.11 -22.75
N GLN A 41 -7.97 10.82 -22.53
CA GLN A 41 -8.17 10.25 -21.19
C GLN A 41 -6.85 9.65 -20.67
N PRO A 42 -6.50 9.87 -19.40
CA PRO A 42 -5.38 9.18 -18.78
C PRO A 42 -5.62 7.67 -18.84
N ARG A 43 -4.60 6.91 -19.22
CA ARG A 43 -4.66 5.44 -19.25
C ARG A 43 -4.53 4.80 -17.86
N ALA A 44 -4.32 5.61 -16.83
CA ALA A 44 -4.26 5.13 -15.47
C ALA A 44 -5.67 4.92 -14.95
N ASP A 45 -5.96 3.69 -14.49
CA ASP A 45 -7.19 3.38 -13.78
C ASP A 45 -7.27 4.28 -12.54
N ARG A 46 -8.34 5.07 -12.47
CA ARG A 46 -8.66 5.89 -11.30
C ARG A 46 -9.72 5.14 -10.51
N SER A 47 -9.41 4.85 -9.26
CA SER A 47 -10.35 4.28 -8.30
C SER A 47 -10.74 5.37 -7.31
N TYR A 48 -12.03 5.58 -7.15
CA TYR A 48 -12.61 6.41 -6.11
C TYR A 48 -13.09 5.52 -4.99
N MET A 49 -12.85 5.96 -3.76
CA MET A 49 -13.36 5.33 -2.55
C MET A 49 -14.27 6.31 -1.83
N ALA A 50 -15.46 5.87 -1.45
CA ALA A 50 -16.36 6.61 -0.59
C ALA A 50 -16.70 5.75 0.62
N SER A 51 -16.67 6.33 1.83
CA SER A 51 -16.93 5.61 3.07
C SER A 51 -18.09 6.21 3.86
N SER A 52 -19.06 5.37 4.24
CA SER A 52 -20.11 5.70 5.20
C SER A 52 -19.65 5.24 6.58
N THR A 53 -19.59 6.18 7.54
CA THR A 53 -19.17 5.88 8.92
C THR A 53 -20.41 5.55 9.75
N VAL A 54 -20.46 4.35 10.30
CA VAL A 54 -21.60 3.83 11.06
C VAL A 54 -21.20 3.52 12.49
N LEU A 55 -21.92 4.10 13.45
CA LEU A 55 -21.82 3.80 14.87
C LEU A 55 -22.71 2.61 15.23
N LEU A 56 -22.14 1.66 15.95
CA LEU A 56 -22.83 0.52 16.54
C LEU A 56 -23.29 0.92 17.95
N THR A 57 -24.60 1.01 18.15
CA THR A 57 -25.21 1.51 19.39
C THR A 57 -26.49 0.73 19.75
N SER A 58 -27.11 1.06 20.88
CA SER A 58 -28.49 0.70 21.21
C SER A 58 -29.46 1.82 20.79
N PRO A 59 -30.78 1.53 20.70
CA PRO A 59 -31.82 2.54 20.46
C PRO A 59 -31.92 3.60 21.57
N GLN A 60 -31.47 3.26 22.78
CA GLN A 60 -31.41 4.15 23.94
C GLN A 60 -29.97 4.23 24.42
N PRO A 61 -29.13 5.08 23.78
CA PRO A 61 -27.75 5.22 24.19
C PRO A 61 -27.61 6.11 25.43
N ASP A 62 -26.78 5.65 26.37
CA ASP A 62 -26.49 6.39 27.61
C ASP A 62 -25.32 7.38 27.47
N TYR A 63 -24.88 7.71 26.24
CA TYR A 63 -23.69 8.54 25.99
C TYR A 63 -23.76 9.95 26.60
N PHE A 64 -24.96 10.44 26.89
CA PHE A 64 -25.20 11.74 27.53
C PHE A 64 -25.62 11.63 29.00
N GLN A 65 -25.67 10.42 29.56
CA GLN A 65 -25.96 10.21 30.97
C GLN A 65 -24.68 10.34 31.79
N VAL A 66 -24.77 11.12 32.87
CA VAL A 66 -23.67 11.28 33.83
C VAL A 66 -23.82 10.37 35.05
N GLU A 67 -25.01 9.78 35.24
CA GLU A 67 -25.34 8.89 36.35
C GLU A 67 -26.46 7.93 35.89
N ILE A 68 -26.28 6.62 36.11
CA ILE A 68 -27.29 5.59 35.85
C ILE A 68 -28.20 5.52 37.09
N PRO A 69 -29.51 5.77 36.99
CA PRO A 69 -30.41 5.65 38.14
C PRO A 69 -30.40 4.23 38.71
N GLY A 70 -30.22 4.09 40.03
CA GLY A 70 -30.28 2.77 40.68
C GLY A 70 -31.69 2.21 40.66
N GLU A 71 -31.91 1.07 40.02
CA GLU A 71 -33.18 0.35 40.07
C GLU A 71 -33.25 -0.54 41.33
N THR A 72 -34.36 -0.45 42.05
CA THR A 72 -34.67 -1.31 43.21
C THR A 72 -35.66 -2.38 42.79
N THR A 73 -35.17 -3.62 42.56
CA THR A 73 -36.05 -4.76 42.28
C THR A 73 -36.35 -5.52 43.58
N ALA A 74 -37.63 -5.69 43.90
CA ALA A 74 -38.09 -6.50 45.03
C ALA A 74 -38.19 -7.98 44.63
N LEU A 75 -37.59 -8.87 45.42
CA LEU A 75 -37.71 -10.33 45.24
C LEU A 75 -39.13 -10.83 45.59
N PRO A 76 -39.60 -11.94 44.96
CA PRO A 76 -40.82 -12.60 45.41
C PRO A 76 -40.63 -13.13 46.83
N GLN A 77 -41.62 -12.85 47.67
CA GLN A 77 -41.64 -13.19 49.09
C GLN A 77 -41.44 -14.71 49.30
N SER A 78 -40.29 -15.09 49.87
CA SER A 78 -40.20 -16.29 50.69
C SER A 78 -40.86 -15.98 52.04
N ASP A 79 -41.58 -16.94 52.62
CA ASP A 79 -42.33 -16.82 53.88
C ASP A 79 -41.47 -16.58 55.15
N ASP A 80 -40.25 -16.02 55.00
CA ASP A 80 -39.31 -15.74 56.08
C ASP A 80 -38.90 -14.25 56.06
N PRO A 81 -39.30 -13.45 57.07
CA PRO A 81 -39.19 -11.98 57.02
C PRO A 81 -37.77 -11.40 57.20
N GLU A 82 -36.73 -12.21 57.44
CA GLU A 82 -35.38 -11.70 57.77
C GLU A 82 -34.27 -12.04 56.75
N ALA A 83 -34.56 -12.69 55.63
CA ALA A 83 -33.54 -13.04 54.62
C ALA A 83 -33.94 -12.59 53.19
N GLN A 84 -33.87 -11.28 52.93
CA GLN A 84 -33.89 -10.76 51.56
C GLN A 84 -32.46 -10.71 51.02
N GLU A 85 -32.00 -11.81 50.44
CA GLU A 85 -30.76 -11.81 49.65
C GLU A 85 -31.03 -11.27 48.26
N VAL A 86 -30.71 -9.99 48.06
CA VAL A 86 -30.74 -9.30 46.76
C VAL A 86 -29.65 -9.89 45.87
N VAL A 87 -30.00 -10.75 44.91
CA VAL A 87 -29.08 -11.12 43.83
C VAL A 87 -29.27 -10.14 42.68
N VAL A 88 -28.40 -9.13 42.62
CA VAL A 88 -28.27 -8.24 41.47
C VAL A 88 -27.59 -9.04 40.36
N GLN A 89 -28.30 -9.33 39.28
CA GLN A 89 -27.66 -9.83 38.06
C GLN A 89 -27.33 -8.62 37.21
N ASP A 90 -26.07 -8.19 37.25
CA ASP A 90 -25.62 -7.03 36.47
C ASP A 90 -25.83 -7.32 34.99
N PRO A 91 -26.46 -6.41 34.21
CA PRO A 91 -26.50 -6.54 32.76
C PRO A 91 -25.05 -6.59 32.26
N THR A 92 -24.66 -7.70 31.64
CA THR A 92 -23.32 -7.82 31.04
C THR A 92 -23.33 -7.02 29.74
N PRO A 93 -22.62 -5.89 29.64
CA PRO A 93 -22.64 -5.08 28.44
C PRO A 93 -21.99 -5.87 27.31
N ILE A 94 -22.67 -5.98 26.16
CA ILE A 94 -22.06 -6.53 24.97
C ILE A 94 -20.95 -5.56 24.54
N ASN A 95 -19.72 -6.06 24.39
CA ASN A 95 -18.63 -5.24 23.88
C ASN A 95 -18.83 -5.00 22.38
N LEU A 96 -19.47 -3.88 22.04
CA LEU A 96 -19.73 -3.49 20.65
C LEU A 96 -18.43 -3.17 19.89
N SER A 97 -17.38 -2.70 20.57
CA SER A 97 -16.08 -2.44 19.96
C SER A 97 -15.39 -3.72 19.48
N ASP A 98 -15.57 -4.84 20.21
CA ASP A 98 -15.08 -6.15 19.80
C ASP A 98 -15.95 -6.74 18.70
N SER A 99 -17.26 -6.49 18.73
CA SER A 99 -18.21 -6.97 17.72
C SER A 99 -18.08 -6.24 16.38
N ALA A 100 -17.57 -5.01 16.39
CA ALA A 100 -17.41 -4.18 15.20
C ALA A 100 -16.59 -4.84 14.09
N ILE A 101 -15.55 -5.62 14.44
CA ILE A 101 -14.77 -6.34 13.43
C ILE A 101 -15.60 -7.42 12.74
N ILE A 102 -16.41 -8.17 13.48
CA ILE A 102 -17.26 -9.23 12.94
C ILE A 102 -18.34 -8.62 12.05
N LEU A 103 -18.96 -7.54 12.51
CA LEU A 103 -19.97 -6.80 11.76
C LEU A 103 -19.40 -6.17 10.48
N ALA A 104 -18.14 -5.71 10.49
CA ALA A 104 -17.46 -5.26 9.29
C ALA A 104 -17.24 -6.41 8.27
N TYR A 105 -16.86 -7.61 8.73
CA TYR A 105 -16.80 -8.78 7.85
C TYR A 105 -18.17 -9.16 7.28
N MET A 106 -19.24 -9.04 8.07
CA MET A 106 -20.60 -9.28 7.59
C MET A 106 -21.04 -8.22 6.57
N ALA A 107 -20.71 -6.95 6.78
CA ALA A 107 -20.98 -5.86 5.83
C ALA A 107 -20.20 -6.03 4.52
N SER A 108 -19.07 -6.74 4.54
CA SER A 108 -18.25 -7.08 3.37
C SER A 108 -18.64 -8.42 2.72
N SER A 109 -19.74 -9.04 3.14
CA SER A 109 -20.11 -10.38 2.67
C SER A 109 -20.66 -10.41 1.25
N ASP A 110 -20.55 -11.57 0.61
CA ASP A 110 -21.11 -11.80 -0.73
C ASP A 110 -22.63 -11.59 -0.77
N GLU A 111 -23.33 -11.82 0.33
CA GLU A 111 -24.78 -11.60 0.45
C GLU A 111 -25.13 -10.11 0.36
N VAL A 112 -24.42 -9.26 1.12
CA VAL A 112 -24.55 -7.81 1.03
C VAL A 112 -24.15 -7.32 -0.35
N ALA A 113 -23.03 -7.83 -0.90
CA ALA A 113 -22.56 -7.46 -2.22
C ALA A 113 -23.59 -7.79 -3.32
N ALA A 114 -24.20 -8.98 -3.27
CA ALA A 114 -25.22 -9.40 -4.22
C ALA A 114 -26.49 -8.54 -4.14
N GLU A 115 -26.94 -8.21 -2.92
CA GLU A 115 -28.13 -7.37 -2.72
C GLU A 115 -27.87 -5.91 -3.12
N VAL A 116 -26.66 -5.38 -2.90
CA VAL A 116 -26.27 -4.06 -3.42
C VAL A 116 -26.27 -4.06 -4.94
N ALA A 117 -25.63 -5.05 -5.57
CA ALA A 117 -25.63 -5.19 -7.03
C ALA A 117 -27.05 -5.31 -7.60
N ALA A 118 -27.98 -5.96 -6.89
CA ALA A 118 -29.38 -6.03 -7.30
C ALA A 118 -30.08 -4.65 -7.29
N ARG A 119 -29.62 -3.70 -6.47
CA ARG A 119 -30.20 -2.36 -6.33
C ARG A 119 -29.50 -1.29 -7.18
N THR A 120 -28.18 -1.37 -7.30
CA THR A 120 -27.34 -0.39 -8.02
C THR A 120 -26.94 -0.85 -9.41
N GLY A 121 -27.18 -2.12 -9.77
CA GLY A 121 -26.65 -2.77 -10.97
C GLY A 121 -25.36 -3.53 -10.66
N ASP A 122 -25.04 -4.52 -11.51
CA ASP A 122 -23.86 -5.38 -11.36
C ASP A 122 -22.57 -4.56 -11.22
N PHE A 123 -21.62 -5.05 -10.40
CA PHE A 123 -20.30 -4.44 -10.25
C PHE A 123 -19.48 -4.56 -11.52
N GLU A 124 -18.93 -3.45 -11.98
CA GLU A 124 -17.93 -3.43 -13.05
C GLU A 124 -16.54 -3.86 -12.54
N ASP A 125 -15.61 -4.07 -13.47
CA ASP A 125 -14.22 -4.38 -13.11
C ASP A 125 -13.61 -3.24 -12.27
N GLY A 126 -13.15 -3.58 -11.06
CA GLY A 126 -12.58 -2.61 -10.11
C GLY A 126 -13.60 -1.95 -9.18
N GLU A 127 -14.89 -2.29 -9.30
CA GLU A 127 -15.90 -1.93 -8.31
C GLU A 127 -16.00 -2.97 -7.20
N GLY A 128 -16.44 -2.54 -6.03
CA GLY A 128 -16.69 -3.46 -4.93
C GLY A 128 -17.08 -2.76 -3.63
N ILE A 129 -17.35 -3.59 -2.64
CA ILE A 129 -17.68 -3.17 -1.29
C ILE A 129 -16.67 -3.80 -0.33
N SER A 130 -16.25 -3.01 0.64
CA SER A 130 -15.54 -3.52 1.80
C SER A 130 -16.00 -2.77 3.03
N ALA A 131 -15.74 -3.31 4.21
CA ALA A 131 -15.97 -2.61 5.46
C ALA A 131 -14.85 -2.92 6.44
N VAL A 132 -14.51 -1.93 7.24
CA VAL A 132 -13.42 -2.02 8.21
C VAL A 132 -13.88 -1.46 9.55
N ARG A 133 -13.38 -2.03 10.64
CA ARG A 133 -13.53 -1.42 11.96
C ARG A 133 -12.65 -0.17 12.01
N ARG A 134 -13.22 0.95 12.45
CA ARG A 134 -12.47 2.18 12.63
C ARG A 134 -11.55 2.09 13.86
N THR A 135 -10.28 2.43 13.68
CA THR A 135 -9.24 2.42 14.73
C THR A 135 -8.54 3.77 14.88
N THR A 136 -8.95 4.75 14.10
CA THR A 136 -8.41 6.11 14.07
C THR A 136 -9.39 7.16 14.60
N GLN A 137 -8.90 8.39 14.77
CA GLN A 137 -9.75 9.53 15.15
C GLN A 137 -10.67 9.94 13.99
N PRO A 138 -11.75 10.72 14.23
CA PRO A 138 -12.72 11.08 13.19
C PRO A 138 -12.15 11.76 11.93
N ALA A 139 -10.97 12.39 12.01
CA ALA A 139 -10.28 13.00 10.87
C ALA A 139 -9.16 12.11 10.28
N GLY A 140 -8.94 10.92 10.84
CA GLY A 140 -7.96 9.94 10.37
C GLY A 140 -8.53 8.95 9.37
N ASP A 141 -7.62 8.27 8.67
CA ASP A 141 -7.87 7.22 7.68
C ASP A 141 -7.33 5.87 8.17
N GLU A 142 -8.03 4.79 7.85
CA GLU A 142 -7.70 3.42 8.23
C GLU A 142 -6.56 2.79 7.41
N GLN A 143 -6.06 3.47 6.37
CA GLN A 143 -4.81 3.06 5.70
C GLN A 143 -3.64 2.95 6.71
N PHE A 144 -3.63 3.79 7.74
CA PHE A 144 -2.68 3.75 8.86
C PHE A 144 -3.43 3.58 10.18
N GLY A 145 -4.01 2.40 10.37
CA GLY A 145 -4.78 2.04 11.55
C GLY A 145 -4.11 2.40 12.89
N GLY A 146 -4.94 2.80 13.85
CA GLY A 146 -4.54 3.17 15.19
C GLY A 146 -4.69 2.04 16.21
N ARG A 147 -4.74 2.43 17.49
CA ARG A 147 -5.00 1.51 18.62
C ARG A 147 -6.39 1.72 19.23
N LEU A 148 -7.22 2.56 18.63
CA LEU A 148 -8.55 2.80 19.15
C LEU A 148 -9.45 1.59 18.85
N THR A 149 -10.28 1.24 19.82
CA THR A 149 -11.29 0.19 19.72
C THR A 149 -12.65 0.85 19.85
N LEU A 150 -13.10 1.46 18.76
CA LEU A 150 -14.39 2.15 18.71
C LEU A 150 -15.46 1.18 18.19
N PRO A 151 -16.71 1.30 18.66
CA PRO A 151 -17.84 0.55 18.11
C PRO A 151 -18.30 1.21 16.79
N ILE A 152 -17.37 1.42 15.86
CA ILE A 152 -17.59 2.13 14.60
C ILE A 152 -17.06 1.28 13.47
N ILE A 153 -17.83 1.18 12.40
CA ILE A 153 -17.43 0.57 11.14
C ILE A 153 -17.49 1.61 10.02
N ASP A 154 -16.54 1.54 9.09
CA ASP A 154 -16.59 2.30 7.85
C ASP A 154 -16.95 1.33 6.73
N ILE A 155 -18.07 1.57 6.04
CA ILE A 155 -18.51 0.79 4.88
C ILE A 155 -18.08 1.55 3.63
N VAL A 156 -17.20 0.96 2.85
CA VAL A 156 -16.49 1.57 1.72
C VAL A 156 -17.01 1.01 0.41
N GLY A 157 -17.49 1.90 -0.45
CA GLY A 157 -17.74 1.64 -1.86
C GLY A 157 -16.54 2.05 -2.69
N VAL A 158 -16.14 1.19 -3.63
CA VAL A 158 -15.06 1.46 -4.59
C VAL A 158 -15.64 1.46 -5.99
N ALA A 159 -15.29 2.47 -6.80
CA ALA A 159 -15.70 2.55 -8.20
C ALA A 159 -14.75 3.39 -9.06
N THR A 160 -14.99 3.40 -10.37
CA THR A 160 -14.23 4.23 -11.34
C THR A 160 -14.70 5.69 -11.41
N SER A 161 -15.82 6.01 -10.74
CA SER A 161 -16.34 7.37 -10.59
C SER A 161 -16.74 7.67 -9.14
N ALA A 162 -16.65 8.95 -8.75
CA ALA A 162 -16.95 9.41 -7.40
C ALA A 162 -18.42 9.14 -7.04
N GLU A 163 -19.34 9.52 -7.94
CA GLU A 163 -20.78 9.37 -7.74
C GLU A 163 -21.18 7.90 -7.57
N ARG A 164 -20.53 7.00 -8.31
CA ARG A 164 -20.78 5.56 -8.22
C ARG A 164 -20.25 4.96 -6.92
N ALA A 165 -19.07 5.38 -6.47
CA ALA A 165 -18.52 4.94 -5.19
C ALA A 165 -19.42 5.37 -4.02
N GLU A 166 -19.92 6.61 -4.06
CA GLU A 166 -20.88 7.14 -3.07
C GLU A 166 -22.19 6.37 -3.08
N GLU A 167 -22.75 6.08 -4.26
CA GLU A 167 -23.97 5.27 -4.41
C GLU A 167 -23.79 3.87 -3.83
N ILE A 168 -22.71 3.17 -4.20
CA ILE A 168 -22.41 1.83 -3.71
C ILE A 168 -22.30 1.83 -2.19
N ALA A 169 -21.57 2.78 -1.60
CA ALA A 169 -21.40 2.88 -0.15
C ALA A 169 -22.72 3.14 0.56
N ALA A 170 -23.56 4.07 0.05
CA ALA A 170 -24.85 4.41 0.65
C ALA A 170 -25.83 3.24 0.63
N VAL A 171 -25.90 2.54 -0.51
CA VAL A 171 -26.76 1.37 -0.65
C VAL A 171 -26.24 0.21 0.19
N ALA A 172 -24.92 0.00 0.27
CA ALA A 172 -24.32 -1.02 1.14
C ALA A 172 -24.65 -0.78 2.61
N THR A 173 -24.56 0.47 3.11
CA THR A 173 -24.97 0.82 4.48
C THR A 173 -26.44 0.49 4.72
N THR A 174 -27.31 0.82 3.78
CA THR A 174 -28.76 0.55 3.88
C THR A 174 -29.05 -0.95 3.91
N VAL A 175 -28.51 -1.70 2.95
CA VAL A 175 -28.67 -3.16 2.83
C VAL A 175 -28.15 -3.86 4.08
N PHE A 176 -26.98 -3.47 4.58
CA PHE A 176 -26.42 -4.04 5.78
C PHE A 176 -27.30 -3.79 7.01
N GLY A 177 -27.84 -2.57 7.16
CA GLY A 177 -28.79 -2.23 8.23
C GLY A 177 -30.08 -3.06 8.16
N GLU A 178 -30.64 -3.24 6.98
CA GLU A 178 -31.83 -4.09 6.75
C GLU A 178 -31.56 -5.55 7.08
N MET A 179 -30.41 -6.09 6.67
CA MET A 179 -30.00 -7.47 6.95
C MET A 179 -29.83 -7.70 8.46
N VAL A 180 -29.17 -6.78 9.17
CA VAL A 180 -29.01 -6.86 10.63
C VAL A 180 -30.36 -6.79 11.34
N LEU A 181 -31.27 -5.92 10.90
CA LEU A 181 -32.62 -5.84 11.45
C LEU A 181 -33.40 -7.14 11.24
N ALA A 182 -33.40 -7.67 10.01
CA ALA A 182 -34.09 -8.91 9.67
C ALA A 182 -33.58 -10.10 10.50
N GLN A 183 -32.26 -10.21 10.69
CA GLN A 183 -31.67 -11.27 11.50
C GLN A 183 -32.06 -11.18 12.97
N GLN A 184 -32.10 -9.96 13.53
CA GLN A 184 -32.53 -9.72 14.91
C GLN A 184 -34.02 -10.02 15.11
N GLU A 185 -34.86 -9.74 14.11
CA GLU A 185 -36.28 -10.08 14.12
C GLU A 185 -36.51 -11.59 14.06
N GLU A 186 -35.77 -12.30 13.20
CA GLU A 186 -35.81 -13.76 13.11
C GLU A 186 -35.44 -14.42 14.45
N TRP A 187 -34.46 -13.85 15.16
CA TRP A 187 -34.04 -14.34 16.47
C TRP A 187 -34.92 -13.88 17.64
N GLY A 188 -35.94 -13.06 17.36
CA GLY A 188 -36.85 -12.55 18.38
C GLY A 188 -36.19 -11.61 19.38
N VAL A 189 -35.15 -10.88 18.98
CA VAL A 189 -34.50 -9.86 19.81
C VAL A 189 -35.49 -8.72 20.07
N ALA A 190 -35.73 -8.41 21.34
CA ALA A 190 -36.63 -7.33 21.75
C ALA A 190 -36.11 -5.97 21.28
N GLU A 191 -37.02 -5.09 20.83
CA GLU A 191 -36.68 -3.83 20.14
C GLU A 191 -35.78 -2.90 20.95
N ASP A 192 -35.92 -2.90 22.27
CA ASP A 192 -35.19 -2.05 23.23
C ASP A 192 -33.73 -2.47 23.42
N ILE A 193 -33.37 -3.71 23.06
CA ILE A 193 -32.02 -4.26 23.21
C ILE A 193 -31.35 -4.60 21.86
N ARG A 194 -31.95 -4.17 20.73
CA ARG A 194 -31.37 -4.41 19.40
C ARG A 194 -30.09 -3.62 19.19
N LEU A 195 -29.21 -4.16 18.36
CA LEU A 195 -28.15 -3.41 17.72
C LEU A 195 -28.79 -2.40 16.75
N SER A 196 -28.46 -1.12 16.96
CA SER A 196 -28.78 0.00 16.10
C SER A 196 -27.52 0.45 15.36
N LEU A 197 -27.69 0.71 14.07
CA LEU A 197 -26.66 1.25 13.19
C LEU A 197 -27.00 2.71 12.94
N ASP A 198 -26.23 3.62 13.51
CA ASP A 198 -26.43 5.06 13.35
C ASP A 198 -25.38 5.62 12.39
N GLU A 199 -25.83 6.17 11.26
CA GLU A 199 -24.95 6.75 10.25
C GLU A 199 -24.43 8.11 10.74
N LEU A 200 -23.14 8.15 11.09
CA LEU A 200 -22.50 9.37 11.57
C LEU A 200 -22.15 10.33 10.44
N ASN A 201 -21.76 9.79 9.28
CA ASN A 201 -21.42 10.56 8.10
C ASN A 201 -21.92 9.84 6.85
N ALA A 202 -22.55 10.59 5.96
CA ALA A 202 -22.88 10.13 4.62
C ALA A 202 -21.60 9.83 3.82
N PRO A 203 -21.64 8.86 2.88
CA PRO A 203 -20.49 8.55 2.05
C PRO A 203 -20.18 9.72 1.13
N VAL A 204 -18.93 10.17 1.17
CA VAL A 204 -18.38 11.19 0.27
C VAL A 204 -17.09 10.62 -0.31
N ALA A 205 -16.96 10.67 -1.64
CA ALA A 205 -15.77 10.18 -2.32
C ALA A 205 -14.55 11.04 -1.99
N GLY A 206 -13.45 10.37 -1.64
CA GLY A 206 -12.15 11.00 -1.47
C GLY A 206 -11.50 11.39 -2.80
N ASP A 207 -10.27 11.89 -2.73
CA ASP A 207 -9.45 12.11 -3.92
C ASP A 207 -9.22 10.77 -4.66
N PRO A 208 -9.22 10.75 -6.00
CA PRO A 208 -9.01 9.53 -6.75
C PRO A 208 -7.64 8.93 -6.45
N GLU A 209 -7.66 7.64 -6.10
CA GLU A 209 -6.46 6.82 -6.00
C GLU A 209 -6.16 6.22 -7.39
N GLY A 210 -4.89 6.09 -7.75
CA GLY A 210 -4.52 5.55 -9.05
C GLY A 210 -3.05 5.73 -9.42
N GLY A 211 -2.60 4.94 -10.38
CA GLY A 211 -1.23 5.00 -10.88
C GLY A 211 -0.92 6.38 -11.49
N ASN A 212 0.23 6.97 -11.17
CA ASN A 212 0.61 8.25 -11.75
C ASN A 212 0.85 8.10 -13.27
N PRO A 213 -0.01 8.69 -14.15
CA PRO A 213 0.12 8.54 -15.59
C PRO A 213 1.43 9.12 -16.13
N ALA A 214 2.10 10.01 -15.38
CA ALA A 214 3.39 10.56 -15.77
C ALA A 214 4.51 9.50 -15.79
N ILE A 215 4.43 8.44 -14.98
CA ILE A 215 5.46 7.40 -14.91
C ILE A 215 5.64 6.69 -16.26
N PRO A 216 4.61 6.06 -16.86
CA PRO A 216 4.76 5.44 -18.17
C PRO A 216 5.14 6.44 -19.27
N VAL A 217 4.61 7.67 -19.24
CA VAL A 217 4.97 8.73 -20.19
C VAL A 217 6.47 9.00 -20.16
N VAL A 218 7.05 9.20 -18.98
CA VAL A 218 8.48 9.50 -18.82
C VAL A 218 9.33 8.32 -19.25
N VAL A 219 8.98 7.11 -18.82
CA VAL A 219 9.74 5.89 -19.15
C VAL A 219 9.77 5.65 -20.66
N VAL A 220 8.62 5.74 -21.34
CA VAL A 220 8.55 5.54 -22.80
C VAL A 220 9.24 6.68 -23.54
N THR A 221 9.04 7.94 -23.13
CA THR A 221 9.70 9.09 -23.77
C THR A 221 11.22 8.97 -23.71
N VAL A 222 11.76 8.69 -22.52
CA VAL A 222 13.22 8.54 -22.33
C VAL A 222 13.73 7.32 -23.09
N GLY A 223 13.04 6.17 -23.02
CA GLY A 223 13.44 4.94 -23.72
C GLY A 223 13.51 5.12 -25.23
N VAL A 224 12.48 5.70 -25.85
CA VAL A 224 12.45 5.97 -27.30
C VAL A 224 13.50 7.00 -27.69
N PHE A 225 13.67 8.07 -26.90
CA PHE A 225 14.68 9.08 -27.19
C PHE A 225 16.11 8.51 -27.15
N LEU A 226 16.42 7.67 -26.16
CA LEU A 226 17.71 6.98 -26.06
C LEU A 226 17.98 6.07 -27.27
N LEU A 227 16.94 5.45 -27.85
CA LEU A 227 17.06 4.65 -29.07
C LEU A 227 17.46 5.50 -30.28
N PHE A 228 16.92 6.73 -30.41
CA PHE A 228 17.35 7.68 -31.43
C PHE A 228 18.78 8.20 -31.20
N VAL A 229 19.17 8.44 -29.94
CA VAL A 229 20.55 8.79 -29.60
C VAL A 229 21.52 7.67 -29.99
N ALA A 230 21.18 6.42 -29.69
CA ALA A 230 21.98 5.26 -30.11
C ALA A 230 22.08 5.15 -31.63
N LEU A 231 20.96 5.32 -32.34
CA LEU A 231 20.92 5.31 -33.80
C LEU A 231 21.80 6.41 -34.41
N ALA A 232 21.77 7.62 -33.84
CA ALA A 232 22.59 8.74 -34.28
C ALA A 232 24.09 8.41 -34.23
N LEU A 233 24.52 7.83 -33.11
CA LEU A 233 25.92 7.41 -32.91
C LEU A 233 26.33 6.30 -33.88
N ILE A 234 25.45 5.33 -34.15
CA ILE A 234 25.71 4.26 -35.12
C ILE A 234 25.85 4.81 -36.54
N ILE A 235 24.95 5.70 -36.97
CA ILE A 235 25.00 6.32 -38.30
C ILE A 235 26.31 7.10 -38.48
N GLU A 236 26.73 7.85 -37.47
CA GLU A 236 27.98 8.61 -37.54
C GLU A 236 29.21 7.69 -37.59
N ALA A 237 29.23 6.61 -36.80
CA ALA A 237 30.30 5.62 -36.82
C ALA A 237 30.44 4.93 -38.18
N VAL A 238 29.32 4.63 -38.85
CA VAL A 238 29.31 4.07 -40.21
C VAL A 238 29.80 5.10 -41.24
N ARG A 239 29.38 6.36 -41.10
CA ARG A 239 29.75 7.45 -42.02
C ARG A 239 31.23 7.80 -41.93
N ASP A 240 31.80 7.82 -40.72
CA ASP A 240 33.23 7.99 -40.49
C ASP A 240 34.06 6.84 -41.09
N ARG A 241 33.60 5.59 -40.95
CA ARG A 241 34.27 4.44 -41.59
C ARG A 241 34.26 4.53 -43.11
N ARG A 242 33.18 5.02 -43.72
CA ARG A 242 33.11 5.20 -45.18
C ARG A 242 34.04 6.31 -45.66
N ARG A 243 34.07 7.46 -44.98
CA ARG A 243 34.99 8.56 -45.33
C ARG A 243 36.46 8.16 -45.28
N ARG A 244 36.85 7.36 -44.28
CA ARG A 244 38.22 6.83 -44.16
C ARG A 244 38.59 5.81 -45.24
N ARG A 245 37.61 5.12 -45.85
CA ARG A 245 37.85 4.16 -46.94
C ARG A 245 37.92 4.79 -48.32
N THR A 246 37.40 6.00 -48.49
CA THR A 246 37.40 6.71 -49.78
C THR A 246 38.55 7.72 -49.88
N GLY A 247 39.19 8.08 -48.77
CA GLY A 247 40.34 8.99 -48.73
C GLY A 247 41.70 8.30 -48.65
N SER A 248 41.82 7.06 -49.12
CA SER A 248 43.08 6.28 -49.07
C SER A 248 43.60 5.88 -50.46
N ASP A 249 43.15 6.54 -51.53
CA ASP A 249 43.55 6.23 -52.92
C ASP A 249 44.19 7.41 -53.67
N GLU A 250 44.35 8.59 -53.05
CA GLU A 250 45.08 9.71 -53.65
C GLU A 250 46.00 10.35 -52.59
N ASP A 251 47.28 10.47 -52.94
CA ASP A 251 48.42 11.03 -52.20
C ASP A 251 49.15 10.09 -51.21
N ASP A 252 50.04 9.25 -51.76
CA ASP A 252 51.46 9.30 -51.36
C ASP A 252 52.33 8.53 -52.36
N VAL A 253 52.79 9.24 -53.40
CA VAL A 253 53.93 8.84 -54.24
C VAL A 253 54.95 9.98 -54.19
N ASN A 254 56.10 9.66 -53.60
CA ASN A 254 57.39 10.37 -53.60
C ASN A 254 57.46 11.73 -52.89
N ASP A 255 58.11 11.74 -51.72
CA ASP A 255 59.44 12.36 -51.71
C ASP A 255 60.38 11.69 -50.69
N ASP A 256 61.60 11.51 -51.16
CA ASP A 256 62.76 10.82 -50.60
C ASP A 256 63.58 11.76 -49.70
N ALA A 257 64.42 11.13 -48.86
CA ALA A 257 65.67 11.61 -48.26
C ALA A 257 65.70 11.91 -46.75
N GLY A 258 66.47 11.09 -46.03
CA GLY A 258 67.25 11.56 -44.88
C GLY A 258 67.50 10.57 -43.73
N ALA A 259 68.50 9.70 -43.92
CA ALA A 259 69.56 9.34 -42.96
C ALA A 259 69.23 8.64 -41.61
N ASP A 260 69.83 7.44 -41.47
CA ASP A 260 70.65 6.92 -40.34
C ASP A 260 69.97 6.77 -38.95
N ASP A 261 70.09 5.71 -38.14
CA ASP A 261 70.93 4.51 -38.09
C ASP A 261 70.21 3.44 -37.21
N GLU A 262 70.48 2.16 -37.54
CA GLU A 262 70.78 0.96 -36.70
C GLU A 262 70.76 1.14 -35.15
N ASP A 263 70.40 0.21 -34.25
CA ASP A 263 70.10 -1.24 -34.17
C ASP A 263 69.40 -1.43 -32.78
N ASP A 264 68.37 -2.26 -32.57
CA ASP A 264 68.39 -3.71 -32.29
C ASP A 264 69.43 -4.09 -31.18
N VAL A 265 69.17 -4.78 -30.07
CA VAL A 265 68.24 -5.86 -29.66
C VAL A 265 68.30 -5.98 -28.09
N PRO A 266 67.65 -6.94 -27.38
CA PRO A 266 67.06 -6.74 -26.05
C PRO A 266 67.78 -7.53 -24.93
N HIS A 267 67.30 -7.48 -23.68
CA HIS A 267 67.00 -8.67 -22.85
C HIS A 267 66.54 -8.33 -21.42
N GLU A 268 65.76 -9.28 -20.92
CA GLU A 268 65.13 -9.51 -19.62
C GLU A 268 65.95 -9.35 -18.31
N HIS A 269 65.15 -9.15 -17.25
CA HIS A 269 65.23 -9.65 -15.87
C HIS A 269 65.79 -8.81 -14.70
N ALA A 270 64.98 -8.89 -13.63
CA ALA A 270 65.28 -8.95 -12.20
C ALA A 270 65.17 -7.66 -11.35
N ASP A 271 64.15 -7.72 -10.47
CA ASP A 271 64.11 -7.34 -9.05
C ASP A 271 64.91 -6.14 -8.54
N GLU A 272 64.22 -5.15 -7.96
CA GLU A 272 64.54 -4.67 -6.61
C GLU A 272 63.38 -3.87 -5.97
N VAL A 273 63.05 -4.24 -4.73
CA VAL A 273 62.16 -3.52 -3.79
C VAL A 273 63.05 -2.73 -2.83
N PRO A 274 62.68 -1.51 -2.42
CA PRO A 274 62.42 -1.28 -0.99
C PRO A 274 61.25 -0.32 -0.69
N GLU A 275 60.25 -0.81 0.06
CA GLU A 275 59.85 -0.44 1.47
C GLU A 275 60.03 1.03 1.98
N PRO A 276 59.30 1.48 3.03
CA PRO A 276 58.16 2.40 2.94
C PRO A 276 58.33 3.71 3.76
N VAL A 277 57.36 4.62 3.70
CA VAL A 277 57.24 5.73 4.67
C VAL A 277 55.81 5.86 5.16
N GLU A 278 55.67 5.75 6.48
CA GLU A 278 54.45 5.88 7.27
C GLU A 278 54.14 7.33 7.71
N GLU A 279 52.85 7.53 8.02
CA GLU A 279 52.26 8.46 8.99
C GLU A 279 52.16 9.98 8.70
N ARG A 280 50.92 10.47 8.61
CA ARG A 280 50.31 11.25 9.70
C ARG A 280 48.79 11.38 9.60
N GLN A 281 48.15 11.01 10.72
CA GLN A 281 46.77 11.21 11.09
C GLN A 281 46.31 12.67 11.01
N LYS A 282 45.05 12.86 10.58
CA LYS A 282 44.16 13.86 11.19
C LYS A 282 42.82 13.19 11.53
N GLU A 283 42.64 13.04 12.82
CA GLU A 283 41.44 12.77 13.57
C GLU A 283 40.44 13.95 13.51
N LEU A 284 39.14 13.64 13.49
CA LEU A 284 37.96 14.41 13.93
C LEU A 284 36.73 13.50 13.69
N VAL A 285 36.36 12.60 14.63
CA VAL A 285 35.36 12.79 15.71
C VAL A 285 34.02 13.32 15.15
N GLY A 286 33.04 12.45 14.84
CA GLY A 286 31.98 11.94 15.73
C GLY A 286 30.63 12.54 15.26
N ALA A 287 29.44 11.95 15.28
CA ALA A 287 28.81 10.74 15.79
C ALA A 287 27.54 10.53 14.89
N GLY A 288 26.88 9.40 14.72
CA GLY A 288 26.88 8.10 15.35
C GLY A 288 25.56 7.44 14.91
N SER A 289 25.61 6.55 13.92
CA SER A 289 24.50 5.67 13.54
C SER A 289 24.86 4.26 14.01
N ALA A 290 24.23 3.86 15.11
CA ALA A 290 24.34 2.52 15.66
C ALA A 290 23.41 1.59 14.87
N GLU A 291 24.00 0.68 14.12
CA GLU A 291 23.35 -0.53 13.64
C GLU A 291 24.22 -1.72 14.07
N ALA A 292 23.53 -2.79 14.43
CA ALA A 292 24.02 -4.16 14.60
C ALA A 292 24.63 -4.59 15.95
N GLU A 293 23.90 -5.54 16.56
CA GLU A 293 24.40 -6.84 17.01
C GLU A 293 24.98 -6.96 18.44
N ALA A 294 24.10 -7.40 19.36
CA ALA A 294 24.50 -8.23 20.48
C ALA A 294 23.36 -9.22 20.84
N ALA A 295 23.55 -10.48 20.47
CA ALA A 295 22.77 -11.60 20.99
C ALA A 295 23.01 -11.81 22.49
N PRO A 296 22.05 -12.41 23.21
CA PRO A 296 22.38 -13.32 24.28
C PRO A 296 21.85 -14.74 24.04
N ARG A 297 22.74 -15.67 24.31
CA ARG A 297 22.58 -17.12 24.29
C ARG A 297 21.55 -17.61 25.33
N SER A 298 20.83 -18.63 24.90
CA SER A 298 20.42 -19.81 25.68
C SER A 298 19.67 -19.59 27.00
N ARG A 299 18.35 -19.85 26.99
CA ARG A 299 17.67 -20.53 28.10
C ARG A 299 16.58 -21.48 27.59
N ARG A 300 16.88 -22.76 27.75
CA ARG A 300 16.00 -23.90 28.05
C ARG A 300 14.63 -23.96 27.35
N ARG A 301 14.57 -24.88 26.37
CA ARG A 301 13.42 -25.78 26.15
C ARG A 301 12.88 -26.27 27.51
N ARG A 302 11.62 -25.95 27.80
CA ARG A 302 10.75 -26.80 28.62
C ARG A 302 9.56 -27.19 27.76
N SER A 303 9.41 -28.50 27.69
CA SER A 303 8.35 -29.27 27.07
C SER A 303 6.98 -28.81 27.55
N ALA A 304 6.09 -28.48 26.63
CA ALA A 304 4.65 -28.28 26.88
C ALA A 304 3.90 -29.63 26.91
N HIS A 305 4.55 -30.69 27.41
CA HIS A 305 4.01 -32.04 27.45
C HIS A 305 3.89 -32.63 28.86
N ASP A 306 4.29 -31.88 29.91
CA ASP A 306 4.20 -32.35 31.31
C ASP A 306 3.04 -31.72 32.09
N ASP A 307 2.44 -30.61 31.62
CA ASP A 307 1.35 -29.92 32.35
C ASP A 307 -0.05 -30.53 32.12
N PHE A 308 -0.22 -31.41 31.12
CA PHE A 308 -1.54 -32.01 30.83
C PHE A 308 -1.81 -33.28 31.66
N ASP A 309 -0.77 -34.04 32.02
CA ASP A 309 -0.90 -35.24 32.86
C ASP A 309 -1.06 -34.91 34.36
N GLU A 310 -0.62 -33.73 34.81
CA GLU A 310 -0.79 -33.29 36.20
C GLU A 310 -2.21 -32.77 36.48
N LEU A 311 -2.95 -32.31 35.46
CA LEU A 311 -4.35 -31.91 35.59
C LEU A 311 -5.31 -33.11 35.60
N LEU A 312 -4.99 -34.20 34.88
CA LEU A 312 -5.84 -35.40 34.86
C LEU A 312 -5.74 -36.24 36.15
N ASN A 313 -4.63 -36.17 36.88
CA ASN A 313 -4.46 -36.93 38.15
C ASN A 313 -5.01 -36.21 39.39
N ARG A 314 -5.44 -34.94 39.27
CA ARG A 314 -5.92 -34.15 40.42
C ARG A 314 -7.41 -34.39 40.71
N ASP A 315 -8.18 -34.81 39.71
CA ASP A 315 -9.61 -35.10 39.86
C ASP A 315 -9.89 -36.48 40.47
N ASP A 316 -8.97 -37.45 40.31
CA ASP A 316 -9.14 -38.80 40.90
C ASP A 316 -8.87 -38.86 42.41
N ALA A 317 -8.11 -37.90 42.96
CA ALA A 317 -7.81 -37.86 44.40
C ALA A 317 -8.92 -37.20 45.23
N ALA A 318 -9.79 -36.38 44.63
CA ALA A 318 -10.92 -35.74 45.31
C ALA A 318 -12.17 -36.63 45.39
N SER A 319 -12.19 -37.78 44.69
CA SER A 319 -13.31 -38.73 44.68
C SER A 319 -13.16 -39.90 45.69
N ARG A 320 -12.08 -39.95 46.50
CA ARG A 320 -11.82 -41.06 47.45
C ARG A 320 -11.38 -40.62 48.85
N ALA A 321 -11.83 -39.47 49.33
CA ALA A 321 -11.73 -39.08 50.74
C ALA A 321 -13.12 -38.85 51.33
#